data_AF-A0A6P0SL52-F1
#
_entry.id   AF-A0A6P0SL52-F1
#
_cell.length_a   1.000
_cell.length_b   1.000
_cell.length_c   1.000
_cell.angle_alpha   90.00
_cell.angle_beta   90.00
_cell.angle_gamma   90.00
#
_symmetry.space_group_name_H-M   'P 1'
#
loop_
_entity.id
_entity.type
_entity.pdbx_description
1 polymer ?
#
loop_
_entity_poly.entity_id
_entity_poly.type
_entity_poly.pdbx_seq_one_letter_code
_entity_poly.pdbx_strand_id
1 'polypeptide(L)'
;MLKLQSICHLALLTTGAALSLAVIETNPVQAITITYEFGAAGFSGKFSYDDANETRSEFFASNPDVPVIELTYPVDEIEFFFNNRTYTKADSTIEPVWSIFTGFAEGEQLHWSTEDFSFTGGNSPAPGFPEFFTLFNIDGEFVETASFRLVEDEPPASVPEPGTVIGLSLLGLGWLSQRKIASSPKV
;
A
#
# COMPACT_ATOMS: atom_id res chain seq x y z
N MET A 1 8.91 -69.74 14.94
CA MET A 1 10.29 -69.28 14.69
C MET A 1 10.46 -69.01 13.19
N LEU A 2 10.85 -67.77 12.85
CA LEU A 2 11.49 -67.25 11.62
C LEU A 2 10.93 -67.56 10.21
N LYS A 3 10.43 -66.48 9.56
CA LYS A 3 10.91 -65.84 8.29
C LYS A 3 9.79 -64.91 7.78
N LEU A 4 9.81 -63.60 8.00
CA LEU A 4 10.52 -62.56 7.23
C LEU A 4 10.62 -62.85 5.73
N GLN A 5 9.69 -62.34 4.93
CA GLN A 5 10.01 -61.43 3.81
C GLN A 5 8.75 -60.95 3.07
N SER A 6 8.86 -59.70 2.64
CA SER A 6 8.11 -59.02 1.58
C SER A 6 7.08 -57.99 2.06
N ILE A 7 7.14 -56.85 1.37
CA ILE A 7 6.34 -55.64 1.50
C ILE A 7 6.85 -54.66 2.59
N CYS A 8 8.16 -54.39 2.58
CA CYS A 8 8.58 -52.99 2.61
C CYS A 8 8.14 -52.37 1.28
N HIS A 9 7.45 -51.22 1.31
CA HIS A 9 7.44 -50.15 0.29
C HIS A 9 6.19 -49.25 0.30
N LEU A 10 5.35 -49.22 1.35
CA LEU A 10 4.17 -48.33 1.28
C LEU A 10 3.78 -47.70 2.61
N ALA A 11 4.71 -47.02 3.27
CA ALA A 11 4.39 -46.16 4.42
C ALA A 11 5.50 -45.15 4.72
N LEU A 12 5.96 -44.37 3.74
CA LEU A 12 6.91 -43.29 4.03
C LEU A 12 6.90 -42.14 3.00
N LEU A 13 5.72 -41.70 2.56
CA LEU A 13 5.60 -40.49 1.71
C LEU A 13 4.27 -39.74 1.97
N THR A 14 3.87 -39.54 3.22
CA THR A 14 2.65 -38.76 3.55
C THR A 14 2.86 -37.68 4.60
N THR A 15 4.10 -37.20 4.75
CA THR A 15 4.44 -36.06 5.64
C THR A 15 5.29 -34.99 4.94
N GLY A 16 5.33 -34.99 3.59
CA GLY A 16 6.05 -34.00 2.78
C GLY A 16 5.17 -32.93 2.11
N ALA A 17 3.84 -32.99 2.28
CA ALA A 17 2.91 -32.08 1.59
C ALA A 17 2.19 -31.09 2.52
N ALA A 18 2.44 -31.13 3.83
CA ALA A 18 1.80 -30.21 4.79
C ALA A 18 2.64 -28.95 5.09
N LEU A 19 3.90 -28.88 4.64
CA LEU A 19 4.76 -27.69 4.78
C LEU A 19 4.86 -26.85 3.49
N SER A 20 4.26 -27.30 2.39
CA SER A 20 4.28 -26.58 1.10
C SER A 20 3.02 -25.75 0.83
N LEU A 21 2.18 -25.54 1.85
CA LEU A 21 0.98 -24.69 1.80
C LEU A 21 1.04 -23.55 2.83
N ALA A 22 2.25 -23.17 3.23
CA ALA A 22 2.51 -21.92 3.96
C ALA A 22 3.47 -20.99 3.19
N VAL A 23 3.71 -21.26 1.91
CA VAL A 23 4.56 -20.45 1.01
C VAL A 23 3.77 -20.08 -0.24
N ILE A 24 2.56 -19.58 -0.07
CA ILE A 24 1.85 -18.74 -1.06
C ILE A 24 1.07 -17.74 -0.21
N GLU A 25 1.25 -16.45 -0.47
CA GLU A 25 0.81 -15.29 0.33
C GLU A 25 1.73 -14.87 1.49
N THR A 26 3.04 -14.83 1.23
CA THR A 26 3.79 -13.66 1.70
C THR A 26 4.21 -12.88 0.48
N ASN A 27 3.27 -12.15 -0.11
CA ASN A 27 3.64 -10.82 -0.54
C ASN A 27 3.52 -9.98 0.72
N PRO A 28 4.58 -9.71 1.50
CA PRO A 28 4.58 -8.45 2.19
C PRO A 28 4.72 -7.45 1.05
N VAL A 29 3.60 -7.10 0.39
CA VAL A 29 3.49 -5.77 -0.19
C VAL A 29 3.87 -4.91 0.99
N GLN A 30 5.07 -4.35 0.97
CA GLN A 30 5.44 -3.37 1.97
C GLN A 30 4.36 -2.32 1.79
N ALA A 31 3.42 -2.27 2.73
CA ALA A 31 2.47 -1.20 2.85
C ALA A 31 3.30 0.08 2.92
N ILE A 32 3.36 0.79 1.80
CA ILE A 32 4.02 2.09 1.75
C ILE A 32 2.91 3.07 2.06
N THR A 33 3.03 3.72 3.21
CA THR A 33 2.21 4.89 3.50
C THR A 33 2.70 6.01 2.60
N ILE A 34 1.81 6.49 1.72
CA ILE A 34 2.07 7.60 0.82
C ILE A 34 1.43 8.85 1.44
N THR A 35 2.20 9.93 1.55
CA THR A 35 1.75 11.18 2.15
C THR A 35 1.70 12.29 1.11
N TYR A 36 0.60 13.04 1.08
CA TYR A 36 0.43 14.23 0.25
C TYR A 36 0.21 15.46 1.12
N GLU A 37 0.82 16.57 0.74
CA GLU A 37 0.44 17.91 1.19
C GLU A 37 -0.50 18.52 0.16
N PHE A 38 -1.49 19.27 0.63
CA PHE A 38 -2.40 20.00 -0.24
C PHE A 38 -2.73 21.36 0.33
N GLY A 39 -3.06 22.32 -0.53
CA GLY A 39 -3.34 23.65 -0.05
C GLY A 39 -3.57 24.68 -1.14
N ALA A 40 -3.93 25.87 -0.68
CA ALA A 40 -4.02 27.09 -1.47
C ALA A 40 -3.73 28.30 -0.56
N ALA A 41 -3.98 29.53 -1.03
CA ALA A 41 -3.64 30.73 -0.26
C ALA A 41 -4.40 30.83 1.09
N GLY A 42 -5.57 30.20 1.20
CA GLY A 42 -6.44 30.27 2.39
C GLY A 42 -6.47 29.04 3.28
N PHE A 43 -5.83 27.93 2.88
CA PHE A 43 -5.87 26.67 3.61
C PHE A 43 -4.67 25.79 3.30
N SER A 44 -4.37 24.87 4.21
CA SER A 44 -3.34 23.86 4.01
C SER A 44 -3.71 22.60 4.74
N GLY A 45 -3.33 21.45 4.21
CA GLY A 45 -3.51 20.17 4.84
C GLY A 45 -2.51 19.15 4.34
N LYS A 46 -2.60 17.97 4.93
CA LYS A 46 -1.91 16.79 4.48
C LYS A 46 -2.79 15.57 4.71
N PHE A 47 -2.62 14.54 3.92
CA PHE A 47 -3.23 13.25 4.17
C PHE A 47 -2.28 12.13 3.77
N SER A 48 -2.55 10.94 4.29
CA SER A 48 -1.82 9.74 3.94
C SER A 48 -2.76 8.57 3.70
N TYR A 49 -2.31 7.65 2.86
CA TYR A 49 -3.01 6.40 2.57
C TYR A 49 -2.00 5.27 2.37
N ASP A 50 -2.42 4.04 2.65
CA ASP A 50 -1.66 2.83 2.35
C ASP A 50 -1.92 2.35 0.92
N ASP A 51 -0.86 2.23 0.12
CA ASP A 51 -0.92 1.73 -1.26
C ASP A 51 -1.40 0.26 -1.34
N ALA A 52 -1.31 -0.50 -0.24
CA ALA A 52 -1.82 -1.87 -0.19
C ALA A 52 -3.37 -1.95 -0.26
N ASN A 53 -4.08 -0.85 -0.01
CA ASN A 53 -5.55 -0.80 0.03
C ASN A 53 -6.19 -0.27 -1.27
N GLU A 54 -5.50 -0.39 -2.40
CA GLU A 54 -6.01 0.00 -3.71
C GLU A 54 -7.30 -0.74 -4.08
N THR A 55 -8.32 0.03 -4.46
CA THR A 55 -9.48 -0.48 -5.20
C THR A 55 -9.45 0.06 -6.62
N ARG A 56 -9.44 -0.83 -7.61
CA ARG A 56 -9.41 -0.46 -9.02
C ARG A 56 -10.77 -0.59 -9.68
N SER A 57 -11.20 0.44 -10.40
CA SER A 57 -12.38 0.41 -11.25
C SER A 57 -12.06 0.94 -12.66
N GLU A 58 -12.85 0.50 -13.65
CA GLU A 58 -12.75 0.98 -15.03
C GLU A 58 -14.13 1.43 -15.49
N PHE A 59 -14.22 2.64 -16.03
CA PHE A 59 -15.44 3.19 -16.59
C PHE A 59 -15.14 3.99 -17.87
N PHE A 60 -16.20 4.38 -18.57
CA PHE A 60 -16.09 5.19 -19.78
C PHE A 60 -16.53 6.62 -19.49
N ALA A 61 -15.64 7.59 -19.67
CA ALA A 61 -16.02 8.99 -19.64
C ALA A 61 -16.83 9.30 -20.91
N SER A 62 -17.94 10.01 -20.77
CA SER A 62 -18.82 10.36 -21.90
C SER A 62 -18.27 11.60 -22.62
N ASN A 63 -18.22 11.57 -23.96
CA ASN A 63 -17.74 12.65 -24.86
C ASN A 63 -16.23 12.99 -24.78
N PRO A 64 -15.35 12.27 -25.51
CA PRO A 64 -15.56 11.02 -26.27
C PRO A 64 -15.65 9.78 -25.34
N ASP A 65 -16.31 8.70 -25.78
CA ASP A 65 -16.33 7.40 -25.06
C ASP A 65 -14.92 6.81 -24.99
N VAL A 66 -14.27 7.03 -23.86
CA VAL A 66 -12.88 6.67 -23.62
C VAL A 66 -12.73 5.97 -22.28
N PRO A 67 -11.95 4.89 -22.21
CA PRO A 67 -11.72 4.18 -20.96
C PRO A 67 -10.92 5.07 -20.01
N VAL A 68 -11.38 5.13 -18.77
CA VAL A 68 -10.73 5.78 -17.63
C VAL A 68 -10.59 4.73 -16.54
N ILE A 69 -9.38 4.62 -15.99
CA ILE A 69 -9.11 3.76 -14.85
C ILE A 69 -9.05 4.66 -13.62
N GLU A 70 -9.84 4.31 -12.60
CA GLU A 70 -9.81 4.94 -11.29
C GLU A 70 -9.18 3.98 -10.28
N LEU A 71 -8.16 4.47 -9.60
CA LEU A 71 -7.53 3.82 -8.46
C LEU A 71 -7.96 4.58 -7.20
N THR A 72 -8.65 3.89 -6.31
CA THR A 72 -9.27 4.48 -5.12
C THR A 72 -8.58 3.95 -3.88
N TYR A 73 -8.15 4.85 -3.00
CA TYR A 73 -7.47 4.56 -1.75
C TYR A 73 -8.23 5.17 -0.57
N PRO A 74 -8.60 4.38 0.45
CA PRO A 74 -9.08 4.93 1.72
C PRO A 74 -8.00 5.80 2.36
N VAL A 75 -8.35 7.00 2.81
CA VAL A 75 -7.41 7.88 3.49
C VAL A 75 -7.29 7.44 4.94
N ASP A 76 -6.08 7.08 5.38
CA ASP A 76 -5.82 6.58 6.73
C ASP A 76 -5.75 7.73 7.74
N GLU A 77 -4.96 8.76 7.43
CA GLU A 77 -4.83 9.97 8.22
C GLU A 77 -5.04 11.21 7.36
N ILE A 78 -5.70 12.23 7.90
CA ILE A 78 -5.85 13.53 7.25
C ILE A 78 -5.86 14.62 8.31
N GLU A 79 -5.11 15.69 8.04
CA GLU A 79 -5.08 16.92 8.84
C GLU A 79 -5.29 18.10 7.90
N PHE A 80 -6.25 18.96 8.21
CA PHE A 80 -6.57 20.12 7.39
C PHE A 80 -6.77 21.35 8.27
N PHE A 81 -5.96 22.37 8.02
CA PHE A 81 -6.03 23.63 8.72
C PHE A 81 -6.81 24.65 7.89
N PHE A 82 -7.98 25.01 8.40
CA PHE A 82 -8.87 25.98 7.77
C PHE A 82 -9.65 26.75 8.84
N ASN A 83 -9.84 28.05 8.61
CA ASN A 83 -10.55 28.94 9.53
C ASN A 83 -10.05 28.86 10.99
N ASN A 84 -8.73 28.79 11.17
CA ASN A 84 -8.07 28.69 12.47
C ASN A 84 -8.49 27.45 13.30
N ARG A 85 -8.96 26.39 12.63
CA ARG A 85 -9.29 25.08 13.19
C ARG A 85 -8.57 24.00 12.39
N THR A 86 -8.14 22.96 13.09
CA THR A 86 -7.64 21.73 12.47
C THR A 86 -8.77 20.72 12.43
N TYR A 87 -9.04 20.20 11.24
CA TYR A 87 -9.97 19.11 10.98
C TYR A 87 -9.18 17.84 10.73
N THR A 88 -9.75 16.73 11.17
CA THR A 88 -9.16 15.41 11.06
C THR A 88 -10.15 14.41 10.46
N LYS A 89 -9.71 13.18 10.21
CA LYS A 89 -10.60 12.09 9.80
C LYS A 89 -11.83 11.93 10.71
N ALA A 90 -11.68 12.20 12.00
CA ALA A 90 -12.77 12.08 12.98
C ALA A 90 -13.89 13.12 12.81
N ASP A 91 -13.60 14.26 12.17
CA ASP A 91 -14.59 15.30 11.87
C ASP A 91 -15.39 15.00 10.58
N SER A 92 -15.08 13.89 9.91
CA SER A 92 -15.64 13.57 8.60
C SER A 92 -17.08 13.07 8.67
N THR A 93 -17.92 13.55 7.76
CA THR A 93 -19.30 13.08 7.58
C THR A 93 -19.39 11.87 6.62
N ILE A 94 -18.31 11.59 5.89
CA ILE A 94 -18.17 10.47 4.94
C ILE A 94 -16.80 9.82 5.10
N GLU A 95 -16.58 8.59 4.66
CA GLU A 95 -15.22 8.04 4.64
C GLU A 95 -14.37 8.83 3.64
N PRO A 96 -13.24 9.45 4.05
CA PRO A 96 -12.41 10.20 3.12
C PRO A 96 -11.67 9.25 2.18
N VAL A 97 -11.64 9.61 0.90
CA VAL A 97 -11.12 8.75 -0.16
C VAL A 97 -10.27 9.57 -1.14
N TRP A 98 -9.14 9.00 -1.53
CA TRP A 98 -8.26 9.53 -2.57
C TRP A 98 -8.40 8.72 -3.85
N SER A 99 -8.77 9.38 -4.95
CA SER A 99 -8.93 8.76 -6.27
C SER A 99 -7.88 9.31 -7.24
N ILE A 100 -7.16 8.41 -7.89
CA ILE A 100 -6.21 8.71 -8.97
C ILE A 100 -6.80 8.19 -10.28
N PHE A 101 -6.95 9.07 -11.25
CA PHE A 101 -7.48 8.76 -12.57
C PHE A 101 -6.34 8.68 -13.59
N THR A 102 -6.34 7.62 -14.39
CA THR A 102 -5.34 7.38 -15.43
C THR A 102 -5.99 7.04 -16.76
N GLY A 103 -5.30 7.33 -17.88
CA GLY A 103 -5.77 7.04 -19.23
C GLY A 103 -6.00 8.30 -20.06
N PHE A 104 -7.18 8.44 -20.67
CA PHE A 104 -7.51 9.61 -21.50
C PHE A 104 -7.77 10.89 -20.69
N ALA A 105 -8.01 10.73 -19.40
CA ALA A 105 -8.34 11.77 -18.46
C ALA A 105 -7.53 11.54 -17.17
N GLU A 106 -6.44 12.27 -17.00
CA GLU A 106 -5.57 12.14 -15.83
C GLU A 106 -5.94 13.16 -14.78
N GLY A 107 -5.77 12.79 -13.51
CA GLY A 107 -5.99 13.72 -12.42
C GLY A 107 -6.21 13.02 -11.09
N GLU A 108 -6.38 13.84 -10.07
CA GLU A 108 -6.45 13.37 -8.69
C GLU A 108 -7.59 14.07 -7.94
N GLN A 109 -8.34 13.29 -7.15
CA GLN A 109 -9.50 13.78 -6.42
C GLN A 109 -9.50 13.29 -4.99
N LEU A 110 -9.56 14.22 -4.04
CA LEU A 110 -9.86 13.95 -2.64
C LEU A 110 -11.37 14.12 -2.44
N HIS A 111 -12.05 13.04 -2.09
CA HIS A 111 -13.43 13.10 -1.65
C HIS A 111 -13.47 13.09 -0.12
N TRP A 112 -13.82 14.23 0.46
CA TRP A 112 -13.88 14.39 1.92
C TRP A 112 -14.89 15.48 2.27
N SER A 113 -15.70 15.27 3.31
CA SER A 113 -16.69 16.27 3.72
C SER A 113 -16.79 16.32 5.23
N THR A 114 -17.03 17.53 5.75
CA THR A 114 -17.36 17.80 7.15
C THR A 114 -18.69 18.55 7.22
N GLU A 115 -19.10 18.97 8.42
CA GLU A 115 -20.24 19.88 8.58
C GLU A 115 -19.97 21.29 8.00
N ASP A 116 -18.70 21.70 7.93
CA ASP A 116 -18.30 23.08 7.61
C ASP A 116 -17.84 23.25 6.14
N PHE A 117 -17.37 22.19 5.49
CA PHE A 117 -16.83 22.24 4.12
C PHE A 117 -16.87 20.88 3.42
N SER A 118 -16.62 20.88 2.10
CA SER A 118 -16.38 19.66 1.33
C SER A 118 -15.27 19.80 0.29
N PHE A 119 -14.51 18.72 0.13
CA PHE A 119 -13.66 18.43 -1.01
C PHE A 119 -14.38 17.41 -1.91
N THR A 120 -14.63 17.81 -3.17
CA THR A 120 -15.35 16.97 -4.14
C THR A 120 -14.63 16.92 -5.47
N GLY A 121 -14.77 15.82 -6.19
CA GLY A 121 -14.27 15.70 -7.55
C GLY A 121 -14.92 16.69 -8.52
N GLY A 122 -14.12 17.34 -9.34
CA GLY A 122 -14.51 18.16 -10.49
C GLY A 122 -13.79 17.74 -11.76
N ASN A 123 -14.38 18.11 -12.91
CA ASN A 123 -13.85 17.81 -14.24
C ASN A 123 -13.56 19.13 -14.97
N SER A 124 -12.48 19.16 -15.74
CA SER A 124 -12.12 20.36 -16.53
C SER A 124 -13.18 20.65 -17.60
N PRO A 125 -13.65 21.90 -17.73
CA PRO A 125 -14.58 22.29 -18.79
C PRO A 125 -13.88 22.45 -20.16
N ALA A 126 -12.55 22.35 -20.22
CA ALA A 126 -11.79 22.59 -21.44
C ALA A 126 -11.97 21.41 -22.43
N PRO A 127 -12.54 21.64 -23.63
CA PRO A 127 -12.71 20.59 -24.62
C PRO A 127 -11.34 20.15 -25.16
N GLY A 128 -10.87 18.99 -24.70
CA GLY A 128 -9.64 18.34 -25.20
C GLY A 128 -8.72 17.78 -24.11
N PHE A 129 -8.86 18.22 -22.86
CA PHE A 129 -8.11 17.72 -21.72
C PHE A 129 -9.06 17.55 -20.52
N PRO A 130 -9.86 16.47 -20.50
CA PRO A 130 -10.66 16.16 -19.33
C PRO A 130 -9.71 15.80 -18.19
N GLU A 131 -9.32 16.78 -17.38
CA GLU A 131 -8.55 16.56 -16.17
C GLU A 131 -9.48 16.47 -14.95
N PHE A 132 -9.17 15.56 -14.04
CA PHE A 132 -9.86 15.42 -12.77
C PHE A 132 -9.11 16.21 -11.69
N PHE A 133 -9.84 16.98 -10.90
CA PHE A 133 -9.25 17.78 -9.82
C PHE A 133 -10.20 17.87 -8.62
N THR A 134 -9.66 18.34 -7.49
CA THR A 134 -10.42 18.51 -6.26
C THR A 134 -10.93 19.94 -6.12
N LEU A 135 -12.25 20.09 -6.04
CA LEU A 135 -12.95 21.33 -5.70
C LEU A 135 -13.06 21.45 -4.18
N PHE A 136 -12.71 22.61 -3.62
CA PHE A 136 -13.00 22.98 -2.24
C PHE A 136 -14.27 23.84 -2.20
N ASN A 137 -15.28 23.39 -1.48
CA ASN A 137 -16.56 24.06 -1.33
C ASN A 137 -16.87 24.36 0.14
N ILE A 138 -17.56 25.47 0.38
CA ILE A 138 -18.10 25.86 1.69
C ILE A 138 -19.59 26.11 1.50
N ASP A 139 -20.44 25.50 2.34
CA ASP A 139 -21.90 25.60 2.23
C ASP A 139 -22.46 25.29 0.82
N GLY A 140 -21.75 24.44 0.06
CA GLY A 140 -22.10 24.07 -1.31
C GLY A 140 -21.67 25.06 -2.40
N GLU A 141 -20.97 26.14 -2.05
CA GLU A 141 -20.40 27.08 -3.01
C GLU A 141 -18.92 26.77 -3.28
N PHE A 142 -18.54 26.76 -4.56
CA PHE A 142 -17.14 26.59 -4.98
C PHE A 142 -16.30 27.78 -4.53
N VAL A 143 -15.20 27.48 -3.84
CA VAL A 143 -14.25 28.47 -3.35
C VAL A 143 -12.98 28.44 -4.19
N GLU A 144 -12.31 27.29 -4.24
CA GLU A 144 -11.00 27.14 -4.88
C GLU A 144 -10.71 25.69 -5.25
N THR A 145 -9.73 25.46 -6.12
CA THR A 145 -9.24 24.12 -6.45
C THR A 145 -8.04 23.78 -5.57
N ALA A 146 -8.05 22.61 -4.92
CA ALA A 146 -6.90 22.14 -4.15
C ALA A 146 -5.82 21.59 -5.08
N SER A 147 -4.57 22.00 -4.84
CA SER A 147 -3.39 21.42 -5.48
C SER A 147 -2.71 20.46 -4.53
N PHE A 148 -2.19 19.36 -5.07
CA PHE A 148 -1.59 18.28 -4.30
C PHE A 148 -0.10 18.16 -4.62
N ARG A 149 0.67 17.82 -3.61
CA ARG A 149 2.10 17.58 -3.72
C ARG A 149 2.44 16.35 -2.91
N LEU A 150 3.00 15.35 -3.59
CA LEU A 150 3.59 14.19 -2.94
C LEU A 150 4.72 14.64 -2.01
N VAL A 151 4.66 14.17 -0.77
CA VAL A 151 5.77 14.26 0.18
C VAL A 151 6.65 13.04 -0.06
N GLU A 152 7.84 13.26 -0.61
CA GLU A 152 8.82 12.19 -0.76
C GLU A 152 9.35 11.81 0.63
N ASP A 153 8.76 10.78 1.23
CA ASP A 153 9.35 10.12 2.40
C ASP A 153 10.58 9.31 1.96
N GLU A 154 11.65 9.39 2.77
CA GLU A 154 12.91 8.67 2.57
C GLU A 154 12.61 7.16 2.39
N PRO A 155 13.22 6.46 1.40
CA PRO A 155 12.87 5.08 1.09
C PRO A 155 12.89 4.23 2.37
N PRO A 156 11.87 3.39 2.60
CA PRO A 156 11.73 2.63 3.84
C PRO A 156 13.04 1.90 4.11
N ALA A 157 13.59 2.10 5.31
CA ALA A 157 14.85 1.48 5.72
C ALA A 157 14.79 -0.02 5.39
N SER A 158 15.64 -0.43 4.45
CA SER A 158 15.76 -1.78 3.90
C SER A 158 15.42 -2.85 4.95
N VAL A 159 14.19 -3.37 4.90
CA VAL A 159 13.83 -4.56 5.68
C VAL A 159 14.75 -5.67 5.18
N PRO A 160 15.53 -6.34 6.05
CA PRO A 160 16.37 -7.43 5.61
C PRO A 160 15.47 -8.48 4.95
N GLU A 161 15.75 -8.80 3.69
CA GLU A 161 15.05 -9.87 2.99
C GLU A 161 15.07 -11.14 3.87
N PRO A 162 14.02 -11.96 3.88
CA PRO A 162 14.01 -13.23 4.60
C PRO A 162 15.22 -14.12 4.28
N GLY A 163 15.82 -13.95 3.08
CA GLY A 163 17.06 -14.59 2.67
C GLY A 163 18.29 -14.18 3.48
N THR A 164 18.35 -12.95 4.01
CA THR A 164 19.46 -12.44 4.82
C THR A 164 19.47 -13.07 6.23
N VAL A 165 18.29 -13.36 6.80
CA VAL A 165 18.17 -14.04 8.11
C VAL A 165 18.54 -15.53 8.01
N ILE A 166 18.22 -16.17 6.88
CA ILE A 166 18.61 -17.56 6.60
C ILE A 166 20.14 -17.64 6.34
N GLY A 167 20.71 -16.64 5.65
CA GLY A 167 22.15 -16.56 5.39
C GLY A 167 23.02 -16.42 6.65
N LEU A 168 22.59 -15.64 7.64
CA LEU A 168 23.30 -15.52 8.92
C LEU A 168 23.12 -16.74 9.83
N SER A 169 22.01 -17.46 9.72
CA SER A 169 21.76 -18.69 10.49
C SER A 169 22.63 -19.87 10.02
N LEU A 170 22.93 -19.95 8.71
CA LEU A 170 23.81 -21.00 8.15
C LEU A 170 25.30 -20.73 8.41
N LEU A 171 25.72 -19.46 8.50
CA LEU A 171 27.08 -19.09 8.88
C LEU A 171 27.38 -19.33 10.37
N GLY A 172 26.38 -19.19 11.25
CA GLY A 172 26.53 -19.48 12.69
C GLY A 172 26.71 -20.97 13.02
N LEU A 173 26.10 -21.88 12.26
CA LEU A 173 26.21 -23.32 12.46
C LEU A 173 27.49 -23.93 11.85
N GLY A 174 28.07 -23.28 10.84
CA GLY A 174 29.36 -23.68 10.25
C GLY A 174 30.56 -23.48 11.18
N TRP A 175 30.49 -22.53 12.11
CA TRP A 175 31.62 -22.20 13.00
C TRP A 175 31.72 -23.13 14.23
N LEU A 176 30.66 -23.85 14.60
CA LEU A 176 30.68 -24.80 15.72
C LEU A 176 31.33 -26.17 15.38
N SER A 177 31.63 -26.43 14.11
CA SER A 177 32.20 -27.72 13.67
C SER A 177 33.74 -27.77 13.64
N GLN A 178 34.45 -26.71 14.05
CA GLN A 178 35.92 -26.74 14.14
C GLN A 178 36.44 -26.99 15.56
N ARG A 179 36.00 -28.08 16.21
CA ARG A 179 36.79 -28.68 17.29
C ARG A 179 37.77 -29.70 16.70
N LYS A 180 39.01 -29.27 16.56
CA LYS A 180 40.18 -30.12 16.29
C LYS A 180 40.19 -31.33 17.23
N ILE A 181 40.15 -32.54 16.68
CA ILE A 181 40.65 -33.72 17.38
C ILE A 181 42.17 -33.72 17.19
N ALA A 182 42.89 -33.20 18.18
CA ALA A 182 44.29 -33.53 18.38
C ALA A 182 44.34 -34.73 19.33
N SER A 183 44.85 -35.87 18.86
CA SER A 183 45.39 -36.89 19.75
C SER A 183 46.46 -37.70 19.03
N SER A 184 47.65 -37.70 19.63
CA SER A 184 48.78 -38.60 19.41
C SER A 184 49.48 -38.69 20.79
N PRO A 185 50.26 -39.73 21.17
CA PRO A 185 50.62 -41.00 20.50
C PRO A 185 50.52 -42.27 21.41
N LYS A 186 50.80 -43.45 20.80
CA LYS A 186 51.43 -44.71 21.30
C LYS A 186 50.95 -45.43 22.58
N VAL A 187 50.67 -46.74 22.42
CA VAL A 187 51.42 -47.86 23.04
C VAL A 187 51.65 -48.92 21.97
#